data_AF-A0A060CAP1-F1
#
_entry.id   AF-A0A060CAP1-F1
#
_cell.length_a   1.000
_cell.length_b   1.000
_cell.length_c   1.000
_cell.angle_alpha   90.00
_cell.angle_beta   90.00
_cell.angle_gamma   90.00
#
_symmetry.space_group_name_H-M   'P 1'
#
loop_
_entity.id
_entity.type
_entity.pdbx_description
1 polymer ?
#
loop_
_entity_poly.entity_id
_entity_poly.type
_entity_poly.pdbx_seq_one_letter_code
_entity_poly.pdbx_strand_id
1 'polypeptide(L)'
;ALSRATRPARRHLLPAVVRIASALAGGAGAAPETAAKLAFPGAQGWAAHTPGGRGGQILRVTTLDATGPGSFAAAVAAKGPRIIVFEVGGVIDLGMKTIRIDEPFV
;
A
#
# COMPACT_ATOMS: atom_id res chain seq x y z
N ALA A 1 -17.89 -77.49 2.48
CA ALA A 1 -18.91 -77.90 1.48
C ALA A 1 -20.03 -76.86 1.51
N LEU A 2 -20.54 -76.27 0.43
CA LEU A 2 -20.17 -76.17 -1.00
C LEU A 2 -20.28 -74.65 -1.36
N SER A 3 -19.51 -73.98 -2.24
CA SER A 3 -19.02 -74.23 -3.61
C SER A 3 -20.06 -74.07 -4.73
N ARG A 4 -19.74 -73.18 -5.70
CA ARG A 4 -20.46 -72.85 -6.98
C ARG A 4 -21.77 -72.05 -6.83
N ALA A 5 -22.17 -71.12 -7.71
CA ALA A 5 -21.54 -70.33 -8.79
C ALA A 5 -22.48 -69.10 -9.06
N THR A 6 -22.38 -68.17 -10.03
CA THR A 6 -21.62 -68.01 -11.30
C THR A 6 -21.50 -66.50 -11.63
N ARG A 7 -20.77 -66.10 -12.70
CA ARG A 7 -20.91 -64.77 -13.37
C ARG A 7 -21.61 -64.96 -14.74
N PRO A 8 -22.40 -64.00 -15.24
CA PRO A 8 -21.88 -63.00 -16.21
C PRO A 8 -22.47 -61.59 -15.98
N ALA A 9 -21.73 -60.47 -16.03
CA ALA A 9 -21.05 -59.84 -17.17
C ALA A 9 -21.98 -59.11 -18.17
N ARG A 10 -21.49 -57.98 -18.71
CA ARG A 10 -22.02 -57.08 -19.79
C ARG A 10 -22.80 -55.84 -19.30
N ARG A 11 -22.58 -54.62 -19.84
CA ARG A 11 -21.57 -54.11 -20.80
C ARG A 11 -21.74 -52.57 -20.98
N HIS A 12 -20.66 -51.87 -21.38
CA HIS A 12 -20.69 -50.58 -22.13
C HIS A 12 -21.21 -49.31 -21.36
N LEU A 13 -20.83 -48.06 -21.65
CA LEU A 13 -19.81 -47.46 -22.55
C LEU A 13 -18.98 -46.40 -21.78
N LEU A 14 -17.71 -46.23 -22.17
CA LEU A 14 -17.03 -44.92 -22.19
C LEU A 14 -17.15 -44.41 -23.64
N PRO A 15 -17.29 -43.08 -23.89
CA PRO A 15 -16.08 -42.26 -23.99
C PRO A 15 -16.20 -40.78 -23.55
N ALA A 16 -15.03 -40.21 -23.23
CA ALA A 16 -14.59 -38.84 -23.51
C ALA A 16 -15.62 -37.68 -23.46
N VAL A 17 -15.74 -37.02 -22.30
CA VAL A 17 -16.12 -35.60 -22.28
C VAL A 17 -14.90 -34.78 -22.70
N VAL A 18 -15.00 -34.17 -23.87
CA VAL A 18 -13.96 -33.35 -24.51
C VAL A 18 -13.57 -32.18 -23.60
N ARG A 19 -12.30 -32.09 -23.21
CA ARG A 19 -11.74 -30.87 -22.60
C ARG A 19 -11.36 -29.88 -23.70
N ILE A 20 -12.30 -29.01 -24.03
CA ILE A 20 -12.02 -27.82 -24.84
C ILE A 20 -11.17 -26.88 -23.98
N ALA A 21 -9.86 -26.87 -24.24
CA ALA A 21 -8.96 -25.86 -23.71
C ALA A 21 -9.25 -24.52 -24.41
N SER A 22 -10.06 -23.66 -23.75
CA SER A 22 -10.34 -22.33 -24.28
C SER A 22 -9.10 -21.44 -24.18
N ALA A 23 -8.89 -20.61 -25.20
CA ALA A 23 -7.59 -20.02 -25.49
C ALA A 23 -7.15 -18.92 -24.51
N LEU A 24 -5.83 -18.81 -24.35
CA LEU A 24 -5.16 -17.67 -23.73
C LEU A 24 -5.36 -16.40 -24.58
N ALA A 25 -6.45 -15.67 -24.33
CA ALA A 25 -6.56 -14.28 -24.74
C ALA A 25 -5.66 -13.43 -23.83
N GLY A 26 -4.38 -13.32 -24.19
CA GLY A 26 -3.41 -12.44 -23.56
C GLY A 26 -3.78 -10.98 -23.80
N GLY A 27 -4.74 -10.47 -23.04
CA GLY A 27 -5.06 -9.05 -22.99
C GLY A 27 -3.86 -8.29 -22.45
N ALA A 28 -3.12 -7.62 -23.33
CA ALA A 28 -2.14 -6.61 -22.95
C ALA A 28 -2.89 -5.42 -22.32
N GLY A 29 -3.25 -5.58 -21.04
CA GLY A 29 -3.76 -4.50 -20.22
C GLY A 29 -2.65 -3.47 -20.08
N ALA A 30 -2.70 -2.43 -20.91
CA ALA A 30 -1.95 -1.21 -20.67
C ALA A 30 -2.35 -0.72 -19.27
N ALA A 31 -1.45 -0.90 -18.29
CA ALA A 31 -1.68 -0.39 -16.95
C ALA A 31 -1.95 1.11 -17.07
N PRO A 32 -3.00 1.65 -16.43
CA PRO A 32 -3.30 3.06 -16.57
C PRO A 32 -2.13 3.86 -16.00
N GLU A 33 -1.43 4.57 -16.88
CA GLU A 33 -0.47 5.60 -16.47
C GLU A 33 -1.24 6.61 -15.64
N THR A 34 -1.14 6.46 -14.32
CA THR A 34 -1.94 7.24 -13.37
C THR A 34 -1.35 8.63 -13.36
N ALA A 35 -1.94 9.52 -14.17
CA ALA A 35 -1.49 10.90 -14.36
C ALA A 35 -1.11 11.52 -13.00
N ALA A 36 0.15 11.90 -12.86
CA ALA A 36 0.75 12.15 -11.54
C ALA A 36 -0.06 13.21 -10.78
N LYS A 37 -0.67 12.83 -9.65
CA LYS A 37 -1.60 13.71 -8.93
C LYS A 37 -0.85 14.91 -8.34
N LEU A 38 -1.22 16.11 -8.77
CA LEU A 38 -0.70 17.38 -8.24
C LEU A 38 -0.67 17.41 -6.71
N ALA A 39 0.34 18.07 -6.13
CA ALA A 39 0.51 18.23 -4.69
C ALA A 39 -0.70 18.92 -4.04
N PHE A 40 -1.14 20.00 -4.67
CA PHE A 40 -2.34 20.79 -4.36
C PHE A 40 -2.96 21.35 -5.66
N PRO A 41 -4.23 21.82 -5.67
CA PRO A 41 -4.84 22.40 -6.86
C PRO A 41 -4.04 23.59 -7.40
N GLY A 42 -3.67 23.56 -8.68
CA GLY A 42 -2.88 24.63 -9.32
C GLY A 42 -1.37 24.59 -9.05
N ALA A 43 -0.84 23.52 -8.44
CA ALA A 43 0.61 23.33 -8.26
C ALA A 43 1.36 23.31 -9.61
N GLN A 44 2.53 23.95 -9.65
CA GLN A 44 3.31 24.19 -10.87
C GLN A 44 4.82 23.99 -10.63
N GLY A 45 5.59 23.86 -11.72
CA GLY A 45 7.04 23.67 -11.68
C GLY A 45 7.48 22.25 -11.28
N TRP A 46 8.77 22.08 -11.02
CA TRP A 46 9.42 20.78 -10.80
C TRP A 46 8.84 19.96 -9.64
N ALA A 47 8.27 20.61 -8.63
CA ALA A 47 7.66 19.96 -7.46
C ALA A 47 6.12 19.81 -7.57
N ALA A 48 5.51 20.13 -8.72
CA ALA A 48 4.05 20.14 -8.90
C ALA A 48 3.36 18.83 -8.48
N HIS A 49 4.06 17.70 -8.60
CA HIS A 49 3.56 16.35 -8.32
C HIS A 49 4.17 15.73 -7.05
N THR A 50 4.79 16.52 -6.16
CA THR A 50 5.35 15.99 -4.91
C THR A 50 4.26 15.32 -4.06
N PRO A 51 4.47 14.10 -3.55
CA PRO A 51 3.46 13.40 -2.77
C PRO A 51 3.36 13.93 -1.32
N GLY A 52 4.45 14.47 -0.76
CA GLY A 52 4.56 14.75 0.68
C GLY A 52 4.19 13.51 1.53
N GLY A 53 3.56 13.72 2.68
CA GLY A 53 3.02 12.67 3.53
C GLY A 53 1.73 11.97 3.03
N ARG A 54 1.29 12.19 1.78
CA ARG A 54 0.00 11.68 1.26
C ARG A 54 -0.13 10.16 1.36
N GLY A 55 -1.25 9.70 1.93
CA GLY A 55 -1.49 8.27 2.18
C GLY A 55 -0.74 7.71 3.40
N GLY A 56 0.00 8.56 4.10
CA GLY A 56 0.74 8.25 5.31
C GLY A 56 -0.08 8.30 6.60
N GLN A 57 0.61 8.03 7.70
CA GLN A 57 0.08 8.16 9.06
C GLN A 57 -0.11 9.63 9.45
N ILE A 58 -1.15 9.94 10.23
CA ILE A 58 -1.33 11.28 10.82
C ILE A 58 -0.65 11.29 12.19
N LEU A 59 0.39 12.11 12.34
CA LEU A 59 1.11 12.28 13.60
C LEU A 59 0.77 13.65 14.20
N ARG A 60 0.36 13.66 15.46
CA ARG A 60 -0.07 14.86 16.18
C ARG A 60 1.05 15.38 17.07
N VAL A 61 1.40 16.65 16.91
CA VAL A 61 2.31 17.37 17.82
C VAL A 61 1.46 18.00 18.91
N THR A 62 1.64 17.49 20.14
CA THR A 62 0.83 17.80 21.32
C THR A 62 1.60 18.56 22.40
N THR A 63 2.92 18.72 22.24
CA THR A 63 3.76 19.53 23.11
C THR A 63 4.68 20.46 22.31
N LEU A 64 5.10 21.56 22.93
CA LEU A 64 6.12 22.48 22.43
C LEU A 64 7.55 22.07 22.88
N ASP A 65 7.68 20.98 23.65
CA ASP A 65 8.98 20.42 24.03
C ASP A 65 9.81 20.03 22.79
N ALA A 66 11.11 20.34 22.82
CA ALA A 66 12.02 20.07 21.71
C ALA A 66 12.13 18.58 21.33
N THR A 67 11.92 17.68 22.30
CA THR A 67 12.12 16.23 22.19
C THR A 67 11.18 15.48 23.13
N GLY A 68 10.90 14.21 22.82
CA GLY A 68 10.04 13.34 23.64
C GLY A 68 8.71 13.01 22.98
N PRO A 69 7.86 12.18 23.59
CA PRO A 69 6.56 11.80 23.04
C PRO A 69 5.69 13.05 22.74
N GLY A 70 5.05 13.08 21.56
CA GLY A 70 4.21 14.20 21.14
C GLY A 70 4.97 15.46 20.67
N SER A 71 6.31 15.47 20.70
CA SER A 71 7.11 16.57 20.13
C SER A 71 7.18 16.51 18.60
N PHE A 72 7.48 17.65 17.97
CA PHE A 72 7.79 17.69 16.54
C PHE A 72 8.97 16.79 16.15
N ALA A 73 10.01 16.71 16.99
CA ALA A 73 11.16 15.83 16.74
C ALA A 73 10.76 14.35 16.71
N ALA A 74 9.85 13.90 17.58
CA ALA A 74 9.32 12.53 17.54
C ALA A 74 8.49 12.27 16.28
N ALA A 75 7.69 13.24 15.83
CA ALA A 75 6.92 13.13 14.59
C ALA A 75 7.83 13.08 13.34
N VAL A 76 8.94 13.84 13.33
CA VAL A 76 9.93 13.78 12.24
C VAL A 76 10.74 12.48 12.26
N ALA A 77 11.06 11.92 13.44
CA ALA A 77 11.81 10.67 13.56
C ALA A 77 11.01 9.40 13.17
N ALA A 78 9.68 9.48 13.08
CA ALA A 78 8.84 8.38 12.63
C ALA A 78 9.10 8.00 11.16
N LYS A 79 9.07 6.71 10.84
CA LYS A 79 9.38 6.20 9.49
C LYS A 79 8.18 6.25 8.54
N GLY A 80 8.48 6.28 7.24
CA GLY A 80 7.50 6.22 6.16
C GLY A 80 6.69 7.52 5.98
N PRO A 81 5.75 7.52 5.01
CA PRO A 81 4.89 8.67 4.72
C PRO A 81 4.11 9.09 5.96
N ARG A 82 4.13 10.38 6.29
CA ARG A 82 3.45 10.92 7.47
C ARG A 82 3.02 12.37 7.29
N ILE A 83 1.83 12.71 7.76
CA ILE A 83 1.29 14.07 7.80
C ILE A 83 1.40 14.55 9.25
N ILE A 84 2.17 15.61 9.48
CA ILE A 84 2.38 16.17 10.82
C ILE A 84 1.38 17.30 11.06
N VAL A 85 0.52 17.11 12.07
CA VAL A 85 -0.52 18.07 12.47
C VAL A 85 -0.16 18.66 13.83
N PHE A 86 -0.13 19.99 13.93
CA PHE A 86 0.11 20.69 15.19
C PHE A 86 -1.21 20.95 15.91
N GLU A 87 -1.37 20.40 17.11
CA GLU A 87 -2.55 20.64 17.97
C GLU A 87 -2.33 21.77 18.96
N VAL A 88 -1.06 22.08 19.25
CA VAL A 88 -0.62 23.19 20.09
C VAL A 88 0.08 24.26 19.23
N GLY A 89 -0.11 25.53 19.59
CA GLY A 89 0.56 26.67 18.97
C GLY A 89 1.54 27.35 19.93
N GLY A 90 2.65 27.86 19.42
CA GLY A 90 3.70 28.52 20.21
C GLY A 90 5.06 28.42 19.53
N VAL A 91 6.13 28.53 20.34
CA VAL A 91 7.51 28.38 19.88
C VAL A 91 8.08 27.08 20.44
N ILE A 92 8.71 26.29 19.57
CA ILE A 92 9.51 25.11 19.95
C ILE A 92 10.97 25.57 19.99
N ASP A 93 11.55 25.71 21.18
CA ASP A 93 12.98 26.02 21.32
C ASP A 93 13.82 24.76 21.09
N LEU A 94 14.52 24.71 19.95
CA LEU A 94 15.41 23.60 19.61
C LEU A 94 16.77 23.68 20.31
N GLY A 95 17.08 24.75 21.05
CA GLY A 95 18.34 24.92 21.77
C GLY A 95 19.57 24.84 20.86
N MET A 96 19.51 25.56 19.73
CA MET A 96 20.53 25.55 18.65
C MET A 96 20.75 24.18 17.95
N LYS A 97 19.86 23.20 18.16
CA LYS A 97 19.93 21.89 17.47
C LYS A 97 19.23 21.94 16.11
N THR A 98 19.78 21.21 15.15
CA THR A 98 19.16 21.01 13.82
C THR A 98 18.35 19.72 13.81
N ILE A 99 17.08 19.78 13.41
CA ILE A 99 16.30 18.60 13.05
C ILE A 99 16.59 18.26 11.59
N ARG A 100 16.90 17.00 11.30
CA ARG A 100 17.07 16.47 9.93
C ARG A 100 15.83 15.66 9.55
N ILE A 101 15.42 15.77 8.29
CA ILE A 101 14.33 14.98 7.71
C ILE A 101 14.99 13.95 6.78
N ASP A 102 15.39 12.81 7.34
CA ASP A 102 16.09 11.75 6.59
C ASP A 102 15.11 10.80 5.87
N GLU A 103 13.84 10.75 6.31
CA GLU A 103 12.74 10.02 5.67
C GLU A 103 11.91 10.98 4.80
N PRO A 104 11.89 10.83 3.45
CA PRO A 104 11.57 11.92 2.52
C PRO A 104 10.08 12.28 2.38
N PHE A 105 9.17 11.50 2.95
CA PHE A 105 7.72 11.65 2.78
C PHE A 105 7.06 12.30 4.01
N VAL A 106 7.13 13.63 4.05
CA VAL A 106 6.45 14.55 5.00
C VAL A 106 5.64 15.56 4.18
#